data_AF-A0A7S1CVC8-F1
#
_entry.id   AF-A0A7S1CVC8-F1
#
_cell.length_a   1.000
_cell.length_b   1.000
_cell.length_c   1.000
_cell.angle_alpha   90.00
_cell.angle_beta   90.00
_cell.angle_gamma   90.00
#
_symmetry.space_group_name_H-M   'P 1'
#
loop_
_entity.id
_entity.type
_entity.pdbx_description
1 polymer ?
#
loop_
_entity_poly.entity_id
_entity_poly.type
_entity_poly.pdbx_seq_one_letter_code
_entity_poly.pdbx_strand_id
1 'polypeptide(L)'
;LELIAASRRSEETRKFLLALTSGYNGRSPIEMKAHDPVNYVGDMLAFCFQSCSVEADVAKGLVVVEDASEEDDEFGPVSSAGFMTADDILSHAMSGLARPLKSRVLQVVASLARRPDEDDGDEGDTTPLNDEDEDAIARSRVSSLYSICGLLLFYKSALQKAVHKLSPNISSTTPENPLVTSIEECLAETSQAYVASLKVYAAMLESLSLLSGDSEAILVQSMVERIAGVRVASPGFA
;
A
#
# COMPACT_ATOMS: atom_id res chain seq x y z
N LEU A 1 16.25 18.81 -16.44
CA LEU A 1 15.27 18.21 -15.50
C LEU A 1 15.35 16.69 -15.41
N GLU A 2 15.51 15.95 -16.51
CA GLU A 2 15.53 14.47 -16.51
C GLU A 2 16.60 13.86 -15.57
N LEU A 3 17.84 14.35 -15.60
CA LEU A 3 18.91 13.86 -14.72
C LEU A 3 18.61 14.12 -13.23
N ILE A 4 17.95 15.24 -12.92
CA ILE A 4 17.48 15.56 -11.57
C ILE A 4 16.39 14.58 -11.17
N ALA A 5 15.38 14.35 -12.02
CA ALA A 5 14.31 13.41 -11.76
C ALA A 5 14.85 11.97 -11.52
N ALA A 6 15.84 11.53 -12.31
CA ALA A 6 16.49 10.24 -12.13
C ALA A 6 17.29 10.14 -10.81
N SER A 7 18.00 11.20 -10.43
CA SER A 7 18.69 11.27 -9.14
C SER A 7 17.71 11.17 -7.98
N ARG A 8 16.60 11.92 -8.03
CA ARG A 8 15.56 11.91 -7.00
C ARG A 8 14.88 10.56 -6.87
N ARG A 9 14.56 9.91 -8.00
CA ARG A 9 14.05 8.54 -8.03
C ARG A 9 14.96 7.56 -7.28
N SER A 10 16.27 7.65 -7.54
CA SER A 10 17.27 6.81 -6.87
C SER A 10 17.34 7.10 -5.37
N GLU A 11 17.23 8.38 -4.99
CA GLU A 11 17.21 8.81 -3.61
C GLU A 11 15.98 8.29 -2.85
N GLU A 12 14.78 8.46 -3.40
CA GLU A 12 13.54 7.99 -2.77
C GLU A 12 13.53 6.47 -2.62
N THR A 13 13.99 5.75 -3.65
CA THR A 13 14.15 4.28 -3.57
C THR A 13 15.07 3.90 -2.42
N ARG A 14 16.23 4.57 -2.30
CA ARG A 14 17.18 4.31 -1.22
C ARG A 14 16.59 4.64 0.15
N LYS A 15 15.89 5.77 0.30
CA LYS A 15 15.23 6.16 1.58
C LYS A 15 14.20 5.12 1.99
N PHE A 16 13.40 4.62 1.05
CA PHE A 16 12.40 3.60 1.34
C PHE A 16 13.05 2.28 1.80
N LEU A 17 14.10 1.81 1.11
CA LEU A 17 14.82 0.60 1.53
C LEU A 17 15.49 0.73 2.90
N LEU A 18 16.03 1.92 3.22
CA LEU A 18 16.57 2.21 4.55
C LEU A 18 15.45 2.23 5.60
N ALA A 19 14.33 2.87 5.30
CA ALA A 19 13.17 2.90 6.19
C ALA A 19 12.65 1.49 6.48
N LEU A 20 12.64 0.59 5.50
CA LEU A 20 12.27 -0.82 5.71
C LEU A 20 13.23 -1.53 6.66
N THR A 21 14.54 -1.47 6.41
CA THR A 21 15.52 -2.40 6.99
C THR A 21 16.32 -1.86 8.18
N SER A 22 16.71 -0.59 8.13
CA SER A 22 17.66 0.02 9.07
C SER A 22 17.09 1.20 9.84
N GLY A 23 15.89 1.66 9.46
CA GLY A 23 15.30 2.89 9.96
C GLY A 23 15.73 4.10 9.15
N TYR A 24 14.96 5.18 9.26
CA TYR A 24 15.16 6.42 8.53
C TYR A 24 14.72 7.61 9.37
N ASN A 25 15.50 8.70 9.36
CA ASN A 25 15.22 9.93 10.12
C ASN A 25 14.94 9.69 11.62
N GLY A 26 15.75 8.84 12.27
CA GLY A 26 15.62 8.53 13.71
C GLY A 26 14.42 7.65 14.06
N ARG A 27 13.68 7.14 13.07
CA ARG A 27 12.64 6.12 13.25
C ARG A 27 13.24 4.73 13.12
N SER A 28 12.75 3.79 13.92
CA SER A 28 13.10 2.37 13.82
C SER A 28 12.72 1.78 12.46
N PRO A 29 13.37 0.68 12.03
CA PRO A 29 12.99 -0.04 10.81
C PRO A 29 11.52 -0.42 10.79
N ILE A 30 10.86 -0.24 9.63
CA ILE A 30 9.46 -0.63 9.44
C ILE A 30 9.31 -2.16 9.57
N GLU A 31 10.33 -2.93 9.16
CA GLU A 31 10.36 -4.40 9.29
C GLU A 31 10.22 -4.89 10.75
N MET A 32 10.54 -4.06 11.77
CA MET A 32 10.31 -4.44 13.17
C MET A 32 8.83 -4.68 13.49
N LYS A 33 7.92 -4.10 12.70
CA LYS A 33 6.47 -4.25 12.85
C LYS A 33 5.87 -5.34 11.95
N ALA A 34 6.68 -6.13 11.25
CA ALA A 34 6.19 -7.14 10.30
C ALA A 34 5.28 -8.22 10.94
N HIS A 35 5.36 -8.41 12.27
CA HIS A 35 4.46 -9.27 13.03
C HIS A 35 3.00 -8.76 13.08
N ASP A 36 2.80 -7.45 12.87
CA ASP A 36 1.50 -6.82 12.73
C ASP A 36 1.32 -6.37 11.27
N PRO A 37 0.66 -7.20 10.43
CA PRO A 37 0.62 -6.97 8.99
C PRO A 37 -0.13 -5.69 8.61
N VAL A 38 -1.14 -5.28 9.38
CA VAL A 38 -1.94 -4.08 9.08
C VAL A 38 -1.10 -2.83 9.35
N ASN A 39 -0.43 -2.76 10.52
CA ASN A 39 0.44 -1.64 10.85
C ASN A 39 1.68 -1.59 9.96
N TYR A 40 2.24 -2.76 9.60
CA TYR A 40 3.37 -2.84 8.67
C TYR A 40 3.04 -2.26 7.29
N VAL A 41 1.89 -2.64 6.71
CA VAL A 41 1.42 -2.07 5.43
C VAL A 41 1.07 -0.60 5.58
N GLY A 42 0.43 -0.21 6.68
CA GLY A 42 0.09 1.18 6.99
C GLY A 42 1.32 2.08 7.01
N ASP A 43 2.41 1.67 7.67
CA ASP A 43 3.66 2.42 7.75
C ASP A 43 4.36 2.55 6.38
N MET A 44 4.34 1.49 5.56
CA MET A 44 4.86 1.55 4.19
C MET A 44 4.10 2.57 3.34
N LEU A 45 2.77 2.57 3.40
CA LEU A 45 1.92 3.50 2.66
C LEU A 45 2.06 4.95 3.19
N ALA A 46 2.17 5.12 4.51
CA ALA A 46 2.40 6.41 5.14
C ALA A 46 3.73 7.02 4.68
N PHE A 47 4.80 6.21 4.61
CA PHE A 47 6.07 6.64 4.06
C PHE A 47 5.92 7.12 2.61
N CYS A 48 5.28 6.31 1.74
CA CYS A 48 5.09 6.66 0.34
C CYS A 48 4.29 7.96 0.16
N PHE A 49 3.25 8.17 0.96
CA PHE A 49 2.46 9.41 0.92
C PHE A 49 3.25 10.63 1.41
N GLN A 50 4.04 10.48 2.48
CA GLN A 50 4.90 11.54 2.97
C GLN A 50 5.98 11.91 1.94
N SER A 51 6.65 10.91 1.35
CA SER A 51 7.61 11.11 0.26
C SER A 51 6.95 11.81 -0.93
N CYS A 52 5.77 11.35 -1.38
CA CYS A 52 5.05 11.98 -2.48
C CYS A 52 4.74 13.46 -2.22
N SER A 53 4.36 13.80 -0.98
CA SER A 53 4.07 15.19 -0.61
C SER A 53 5.31 16.07 -0.65
N VAL A 54 6.45 15.57 -0.16
CA VAL A 54 7.74 16.30 -0.22
C VAL A 54 8.22 16.44 -1.66
N GLU A 55 8.17 15.35 -2.44
CA GLU A 55 8.56 15.36 -3.85
C GLU A 55 7.68 16.28 -4.69
N ALA A 56 6.40 16.39 -4.36
CA ALA A 56 5.49 17.31 -5.02
C ALA A 56 5.90 18.78 -4.82
N ASP A 57 6.26 19.16 -3.60
CA ASP A 57 6.71 20.52 -3.31
C ASP A 57 8.05 20.82 -4.00
N VAL A 58 8.94 19.84 -4.08
CA VAL A 58 10.20 20.01 -4.81
C VAL A 58 9.98 20.10 -6.32
N ALA A 59 9.11 19.27 -6.90
CA ALA A 59 8.78 19.34 -8.32
C ALA A 59 8.22 20.72 -8.71
N LYS A 60 7.36 21.31 -7.87
CA LYS A 60 6.88 22.69 -8.07
C LYS A 60 8.00 23.71 -8.00
N GLY A 61 8.88 23.59 -7.00
CA GLY A 61 10.02 24.50 -6.84
C GLY A 61 10.98 24.48 -8.03
N LEU A 62 11.22 23.30 -8.62
CA LEU A 62 12.11 23.17 -9.78
C LEU A 62 11.56 23.83 -11.05
N VAL A 63 10.24 23.76 -11.28
CA VAL A 63 9.61 24.38 -12.46
C VAL A 63 9.56 25.91 -12.33
N VAL A 64 9.29 26.45 -11.13
CA VAL A 64 9.29 27.92 -10.90
C VAL A 64 10.68 28.53 -11.13
N VAL A 65 11.75 27.81 -10.83
CA VAL A 65 13.13 28.28 -11.07
C VAL A 65 13.43 28.37 -12.56
N GLU A 66 12.83 27.51 -13.39
CA GLU A 66 12.98 27.54 -14.85
C GLU A 66 12.31 28.79 -15.44
N ASP A 67 11.04 29.04 -15.08
CA ASP A 67 10.29 30.23 -15.53
C ASP A 67 11.00 31.56 -15.18
N ALA A 68 11.61 31.65 -13.99
CA ALA A 68 12.34 32.84 -13.55
C ALA A 68 13.71 33.04 -14.23
N SER A 69 14.25 32.00 -14.87
CA SER A 69 15.53 32.06 -15.60
C SER A 69 15.38 32.42 -17.08
N GLU A 70 14.15 32.45 -17.60
CA GLU A 70 13.83 32.75 -19.00
C GLU A 70 13.40 34.21 -19.25
N GLU A 71 13.41 35.09 -18.23
CA GLU A 71 13.01 36.50 -18.39
C GLU A 71 14.04 37.40 -19.12
N ASP A 72 15.16 36.87 -19.63
CA ASP A 72 16.23 37.66 -20.29
C ASP A 72 16.47 37.35 -21.78
N ASP A 73 15.69 36.48 -22.45
CA ASP A 73 15.92 36.17 -23.89
C ASP A 73 14.77 36.61 -24.82
N GLU A 74 15.05 37.69 -25.57
CA GLU A 74 14.32 38.19 -26.73
C GLU A 74 14.46 37.22 -27.93
N PHE A 75 13.91 36.00 -27.86
CA PHE A 75 13.81 35.10 -29.02
C PHE A 75 12.49 34.30 -29.01
N GLY A 76 11.84 34.23 -30.17
CA GLY A 76 10.46 33.77 -30.37
C GLY A 76 10.15 32.31 -29.99
N PRO A 77 8.91 31.85 -30.19
CA PRO A 77 8.36 30.68 -29.52
C PRO A 77 9.07 29.40 -29.96
N VAL A 78 10.00 28.92 -29.12
CA VAL A 78 10.59 27.59 -29.25
C VAL A 78 9.54 26.59 -28.74
N SER A 79 9.14 25.69 -29.62
CA SER A 79 8.19 24.61 -29.38
C SER A 79 8.47 23.89 -28.06
N SER A 80 7.48 23.88 -27.16
CA SER A 80 7.49 23.29 -25.80
C SER A 80 7.59 21.76 -25.75
N ALA A 81 8.21 21.12 -26.74
CA ALA A 81 8.10 19.68 -27.00
C ALA A 81 9.12 18.81 -26.21
N GLY A 82 9.84 19.37 -25.23
CA GLY A 82 10.89 18.65 -24.49
C GLY A 82 11.02 18.96 -23.01
N PHE A 83 10.15 19.78 -22.43
CA PHE A 83 10.24 20.15 -21.02
C PHE A 83 9.40 19.18 -20.16
N MET A 84 10.03 18.57 -19.16
CA MET A 84 9.34 17.76 -18.16
C MET A 84 8.49 18.67 -17.29
N THR A 85 7.20 18.39 -17.21
CA THR A 85 6.30 19.11 -16.29
C THR A 85 6.59 18.72 -14.83
N ALA A 86 6.10 19.49 -13.87
CA ALA A 86 6.17 19.11 -12.45
C ALA A 86 5.54 17.73 -12.18
N ASP A 87 4.49 17.37 -12.93
CA ASP A 87 3.87 16.06 -12.87
C ASP A 87 4.79 14.94 -13.37
N ASP A 88 5.50 15.18 -14.48
CA ASP A 88 6.47 14.23 -15.03
C ASP A 88 7.63 14.01 -14.06
N ILE A 89 8.14 15.09 -13.43
CA ILE A 89 9.20 15.02 -12.44
C ILE A 89 8.74 14.21 -11.23
N LEU A 90 7.54 14.50 -10.69
CA LEU A 90 6.98 13.79 -9.55
C LEU A 90 6.75 12.31 -9.87
N SER A 91 6.10 12.02 -11.00
CA SER A 91 5.82 10.66 -11.44
C SER A 91 7.10 9.86 -11.65
N HIS A 92 8.14 10.48 -12.23
CA HIS A 92 9.44 9.84 -12.41
C HIS A 92 10.16 9.59 -11.07
N ALA A 93 10.17 10.58 -10.17
CA ALA A 93 10.77 10.44 -8.84
C ALA A 93 10.08 9.32 -8.03
N MET A 94 8.75 9.31 -8.00
CA MET A 94 7.98 8.33 -7.22
C MET A 94 7.96 6.93 -7.83
N SER A 95 8.25 6.77 -9.13
CA SER A 95 8.27 5.47 -9.82
C SER A 95 9.26 4.47 -9.23
N GLY A 96 10.28 4.95 -8.50
CA GLY A 96 11.24 4.11 -7.78
C GLY A 96 10.61 3.30 -6.64
N LEU A 97 9.53 3.80 -6.04
CA LEU A 97 8.87 3.17 -4.89
C LEU A 97 7.87 2.08 -5.30
N ALA A 98 7.34 2.13 -6.52
CA ALA A 98 6.26 1.26 -6.97
C ALA A 98 6.59 -0.23 -6.82
N ARG A 99 7.72 -0.68 -7.40
CA ARG A 99 8.13 -2.09 -7.35
C ARG A 99 8.41 -2.60 -5.93
N PRO A 100 9.24 -1.96 -5.10
CA PRO A 100 9.51 -2.45 -3.75
C PRO A 100 8.26 -2.41 -2.86
N LEU A 101 7.41 -1.38 -2.97
CA LEU A 101 6.14 -1.32 -2.24
C LEU A 101 5.24 -2.49 -2.63
N LYS A 102 4.99 -2.70 -3.93
CA LYS A 102 4.18 -3.80 -4.45
C LYS A 102 4.67 -5.14 -3.93
N SER A 103 5.97 -5.39 -4.08
CA SER A 103 6.59 -6.65 -3.67
C SER A 103 6.35 -6.93 -2.18
N ARG A 104 6.54 -5.94 -1.31
CA ARG A 104 6.36 -6.13 0.14
C ARG A 104 4.90 -6.29 0.54
N VAL A 105 4.00 -5.48 -0.01
CA VAL A 105 2.56 -5.61 0.27
C VAL A 105 2.04 -6.97 -0.18
N LEU A 106 2.38 -7.41 -1.40
CA LEU A 106 1.94 -8.72 -1.90
C LEU A 106 2.54 -9.89 -1.12
N GLN A 107 3.76 -9.77 -0.58
CA GLN A 107 4.32 -10.75 0.35
C GLN A 107 3.46 -10.89 1.62
N VAL A 108 3.04 -9.77 2.21
CA VAL A 108 2.16 -9.75 3.39
C VAL A 108 0.81 -10.38 3.06
N VAL A 109 0.21 -10.00 1.94
CA VAL A 109 -1.09 -10.55 1.48
C VAL A 109 -0.98 -12.05 1.26
N ALA A 110 0.06 -12.53 0.57
CA ALA A 110 0.28 -13.94 0.36
C ALA A 110 0.46 -14.71 1.69
N SER A 111 1.21 -14.14 2.64
CA SER A 111 1.37 -14.74 3.97
C SER A 111 0.05 -14.81 4.73
N LEU A 112 -0.82 -13.80 4.62
CA LEU A 112 -2.15 -13.79 5.24
C LEU A 112 -3.14 -14.72 4.54
N ALA A 113 -2.91 -15.05 3.26
CA ALA A 113 -3.78 -15.91 2.45
C ALA A 113 -3.48 -17.41 2.58
N ARG A 114 -2.23 -17.81 2.85
CA ARG A 114 -1.79 -19.23 2.96
C ARG A 114 -2.47 -20.02 4.06
N ARG A 115 -2.95 -21.22 3.81
CA ARG A 115 -3.59 -22.04 4.86
C ARG A 115 -2.56 -22.62 5.85
N PRO A 116 -2.97 -22.95 7.10
CA PRO A 116 -2.12 -23.68 8.04
C PRO A 116 -1.71 -25.05 7.47
N ASP A 117 -2.62 -25.72 6.76
CA ASP A 117 -2.43 -27.07 6.20
C ASP A 117 -1.49 -27.13 4.98
N GLU A 118 -1.02 -25.98 4.48
CA GLU A 118 -0.08 -25.89 3.35
C GLU A 118 1.40 -25.89 3.80
N ASP A 119 1.65 -26.01 5.11
CA ASP A 119 3.00 -26.12 5.69
C ASP A 119 3.48 -27.59 5.67
N ASP A 120 3.65 -28.15 4.47
CA ASP A 120 4.19 -29.50 4.23
C ASP A 120 5.72 -29.61 4.54
N GLY A 121 6.26 -28.77 5.43
CA GLY A 121 7.69 -28.43 5.45
C GLY A 121 8.52 -28.75 6.69
N ASP A 122 7.95 -28.86 7.89
CA ASP A 122 8.75 -29.05 9.11
C ASP A 122 8.13 -30.07 10.05
N GLU A 123 8.68 -31.29 10.07
CA GLU A 123 8.46 -32.31 11.11
C GLU A 123 9.13 -31.89 12.44
N GLY A 124 8.95 -30.64 12.85
CA GLY A 124 9.63 -30.00 13.98
C GLY A 124 8.64 -29.47 15.01
N ASP A 125 8.26 -30.32 15.97
CA ASP A 125 7.67 -29.93 17.26
C ASP A 125 6.48 -28.95 17.20
N THR A 126 5.48 -29.24 16.36
CA THR A 126 4.17 -28.60 16.46
C THR A 126 3.45 -29.14 17.70
N THR A 127 3.59 -28.44 18.82
CA THR A 127 2.54 -28.47 19.86
C THR A 127 1.21 -28.26 19.14
N PRO A 128 0.23 -29.17 19.28
CA PRO A 128 -1.11 -28.95 18.74
C PRO A 128 -1.57 -27.58 19.25
N LEU A 129 -1.75 -26.62 18.35
CA LEU A 129 -2.44 -25.38 18.71
C LEU A 129 -3.81 -25.81 19.24
N ASN A 130 -4.28 -25.19 20.33
CA ASN A 130 -5.60 -25.51 20.83
C ASN A 130 -6.62 -25.20 19.72
N ASP A 131 -7.61 -26.06 19.58
CA ASP A 131 -8.68 -25.96 18.57
C ASP A 131 -9.40 -24.59 18.57
N GLU A 132 -9.42 -23.89 19.71
CA GLU A 132 -9.96 -22.53 19.87
C GLU A 132 -9.09 -21.44 19.22
N ASP A 133 -7.79 -21.67 19.06
CA ASP A 133 -6.86 -20.72 18.45
C ASP A 133 -7.06 -20.66 16.92
N GLU A 134 -7.52 -21.75 16.29
CA GLU A 134 -7.66 -21.84 14.83
C GLU A 134 -8.74 -20.89 14.29
N ASP A 135 -9.92 -20.87 14.93
CA ASP A 135 -11.00 -19.93 14.58
C ASP A 135 -10.55 -18.47 14.76
N ALA A 136 -9.91 -18.16 15.90
CA ALA A 136 -9.43 -16.83 16.20
C ALA A 136 -8.37 -16.36 15.18
N ILE A 137 -7.46 -17.25 14.77
CA ILE A 137 -6.45 -17.00 13.75
C ILE A 137 -7.10 -16.77 12.38
N ALA A 138 -8.03 -17.63 11.96
CA ALA A 138 -8.73 -17.50 10.68
C ALA A 138 -9.51 -16.17 10.60
N ARG A 139 -10.26 -15.82 11.65
CA ARG A 139 -10.95 -14.53 11.78
C ARG A 139 -10.00 -13.34 11.75
N SER A 140 -8.87 -13.44 12.45
CA SER A 140 -7.85 -12.38 12.49
C SER A 140 -7.25 -12.13 11.11
N ARG A 141 -6.96 -13.19 10.35
CA ARG A 141 -6.39 -13.09 8.99
C ARG A 141 -7.36 -12.45 8.00
N VAL A 142 -8.61 -12.89 7.98
CA VAL A 142 -9.67 -12.29 7.13
C VAL A 142 -9.86 -10.81 7.48
N SER A 143 -9.89 -10.48 8.78
CA SER A 143 -10.02 -9.09 9.24
C SER A 143 -8.81 -8.23 8.86
N SER A 144 -7.60 -8.79 8.89
CA SER A 144 -6.37 -8.11 8.51
C SER A 144 -6.34 -7.80 7.01
N LEU A 145 -6.72 -8.77 6.16
CA LEU A 145 -6.86 -8.56 4.71
C LEU A 145 -7.87 -7.46 4.39
N TYR A 146 -9.04 -7.47 5.07
CA TYR A 146 -10.05 -6.43 4.90
C TYR A 146 -9.56 -5.04 5.35
N SER A 147 -8.80 -4.99 6.45
CA SER A 147 -8.19 -3.74 6.94
C SER A 147 -7.17 -3.19 5.94
N ILE A 148 -6.34 -4.06 5.34
CA ILE A 148 -5.38 -3.68 4.31
C ILE A 148 -6.08 -3.13 3.06
N CYS A 149 -7.21 -3.72 2.64
CA CYS A 149 -8.04 -3.15 1.56
C CYS A 149 -8.44 -1.70 1.86
N GLY A 150 -8.89 -1.42 3.09
CA GLY A 150 -9.26 -0.06 3.52
C GLY A 150 -8.07 0.91 3.49
N LEU A 151 -6.89 0.49 3.97
CA LEU A 151 -5.68 1.29 3.89
C LEU A 151 -5.28 1.62 2.44
N LEU A 152 -5.30 0.62 1.56
CA LEU A 152 -4.96 0.79 0.14
C LEU A 152 -5.94 1.75 -0.55
N LEU A 153 -7.25 1.64 -0.27
CA LEU A 153 -8.26 2.58 -0.77
C LEU A 153 -8.02 4.01 -0.31
N PHE A 154 -7.76 4.20 0.98
CA PHE A 154 -7.48 5.51 1.56
C PHE A 154 -6.25 6.16 0.90
N TYR A 155 -5.13 5.43 0.85
CA TYR A 155 -3.89 5.96 0.31
C TYR A 155 -3.91 6.13 -1.21
N LYS A 156 -4.65 5.30 -1.96
CA LYS A 156 -4.93 5.54 -3.39
C LYS A 156 -5.59 6.90 -3.59
N SER A 157 -6.68 7.17 -2.85
CA SER A 157 -7.39 8.45 -2.94
C SER A 157 -6.50 9.62 -2.50
N ALA A 158 -5.75 9.46 -1.41
CA ALA A 158 -4.87 10.49 -0.88
C ALA A 158 -3.75 10.86 -1.88
N LEU A 159 -3.11 9.87 -2.50
CA LEU A 159 -2.06 10.08 -3.51
C LEU A 159 -2.61 10.68 -4.80
N GLN A 160 -3.77 10.21 -5.29
CA GLN A 160 -4.43 10.81 -6.45
C GLN A 160 -4.75 12.29 -6.21
N LYS A 161 -5.30 12.62 -5.03
CA LYS A 161 -5.54 14.01 -4.63
C LYS A 161 -4.26 14.83 -4.53
N ALA A 162 -3.17 14.24 -4.02
CA ALA A 162 -1.87 14.90 -3.95
C ALA A 162 -1.36 15.23 -5.35
N VAL A 163 -1.36 14.27 -6.28
CA VAL A 163 -0.93 14.45 -7.67
C VAL A 163 -1.81 15.47 -8.40
N HIS A 164 -3.14 15.39 -8.28
CA HIS A 164 -4.04 16.37 -8.93
C HIS A 164 -3.82 17.82 -8.48
N LYS A 165 -3.34 18.06 -7.24
CA LYS A 165 -3.01 19.41 -6.77
C LYS A 165 -1.80 20.04 -7.48
N LEU A 166 -0.96 19.25 -8.16
CA LEU A 166 0.15 19.78 -8.97
C LEU A 166 -0.29 20.16 -10.38
N SER A 167 -1.34 19.53 -10.89
CA SER A 167 -1.81 19.70 -12.27
C SER A 167 -3.30 20.08 -12.32
N PRO A 168 -3.71 21.25 -11.78
CA PRO A 168 -5.12 21.64 -11.75
C PRO A 168 -5.73 21.90 -13.14
N ASN A 169 -4.91 22.06 -14.19
CA ASN A 169 -5.31 22.57 -15.51
C ASN A 169 -5.30 21.58 -16.68
N ILE A 170 -5.07 20.27 -16.46
CA ILE A 170 -5.00 19.29 -17.56
C ILE A 170 -6.27 18.43 -17.58
N SER A 171 -7.06 18.58 -18.64
CA SER A 171 -8.23 17.74 -18.92
C SER A 171 -7.83 16.31 -19.32
N SER A 172 -8.37 15.34 -18.59
CA SER A 172 -8.72 13.96 -18.99
C SER A 172 -7.69 12.95 -19.52
N THR A 173 -6.40 13.29 -19.68
CA THR A 173 -5.37 12.29 -20.02
C THR A 173 -4.09 12.50 -19.21
N THR A 174 -4.20 12.44 -17.88
CA THR A 174 -3.02 12.41 -17.00
C THR A 174 -2.32 11.05 -17.15
N PRO A 175 -0.99 11.01 -17.38
CA PRO A 175 -0.23 9.78 -17.31
C PRO A 175 -0.41 9.16 -15.92
N GLU A 176 -0.85 7.91 -15.86
CA GLU A 176 -1.09 7.25 -14.58
C GLU A 176 0.22 7.18 -13.79
N ASN A 177 0.22 7.77 -12.59
CA ASN A 177 1.38 7.75 -11.71
C ASN A 177 1.70 6.28 -11.34
N PRO A 178 2.92 5.77 -11.61
CA PRO A 178 3.25 4.36 -11.40
C PRO A 178 3.05 3.87 -9.96
N LEU A 179 3.17 4.76 -8.97
CA LEU A 179 2.91 4.43 -7.57
C LEU A 179 1.41 4.21 -7.31
N VAL A 180 0.55 5.02 -7.92
CA VAL A 180 -0.92 4.88 -7.80
C VAL A 180 -1.36 3.59 -8.48
N THR A 181 -0.87 3.30 -9.69
CA THR A 181 -1.12 2.03 -10.40
C THR A 181 -0.68 0.84 -9.56
N SER A 182 0.51 0.92 -8.95
CA SER A 182 1.01 -0.14 -8.06
C SER A 182 0.11 -0.38 -6.85
N ILE A 183 -0.46 0.66 -6.24
CA ILE A 183 -1.39 0.53 -5.11
C ILE A 183 -2.72 -0.08 -5.56
N GLU A 184 -3.18 0.29 -6.75
CA GLU A 184 -4.39 -0.29 -7.36
C GLU A 184 -4.24 -1.79 -7.66
N GLU A 185 -3.09 -2.20 -8.19
CA GLU A 185 -2.77 -3.62 -8.36
C GLU A 185 -2.72 -4.35 -7.02
N CYS A 186 -2.11 -3.75 -5.99
CA CYS A 186 -2.11 -4.34 -4.64
C CYS A 186 -3.53 -4.47 -4.09
N LEU A 187 -4.40 -3.48 -4.32
CA LEU A 187 -5.79 -3.51 -3.88
C LEU A 187 -6.57 -4.63 -4.59
N ALA A 188 -6.38 -4.80 -5.90
CA ALA A 188 -6.99 -5.88 -6.66
C ALA A 188 -6.61 -7.25 -6.08
N GLU A 189 -5.31 -7.51 -5.88
CA GLU A 189 -4.81 -8.77 -5.33
C GLU A 189 -5.27 -8.99 -3.87
N THR A 190 -5.21 -7.95 -3.03
CA THR A 190 -5.67 -8.04 -1.63
C THR A 190 -7.17 -8.34 -1.56
N SER A 191 -7.96 -7.72 -2.44
CA SER A 191 -9.41 -7.96 -2.50
C SER A 191 -9.73 -9.40 -2.92
N GLN A 192 -8.98 -9.96 -3.86
CA GLN A 192 -9.12 -11.35 -4.28
C GLN A 192 -8.72 -12.32 -3.16
N ALA A 193 -7.59 -12.06 -2.50
CA ALA A 193 -7.15 -12.82 -1.35
C ALA A 193 -8.19 -12.78 -0.21
N TYR A 194 -8.72 -11.61 0.11
CA TYR A 194 -9.80 -11.46 1.10
C TYR A 194 -11.03 -12.31 0.75
N VAL A 195 -11.51 -12.24 -0.50
CA VAL A 195 -12.66 -13.03 -0.94
C VAL A 195 -12.37 -14.54 -0.88
N ALA A 196 -11.17 -14.97 -1.26
CA ALA A 196 -10.76 -16.36 -1.17
C ALA A 196 -10.69 -16.84 0.28
N SER A 197 -10.06 -16.07 1.17
CA SER A 197 -9.97 -16.39 2.61
C SER A 197 -11.34 -16.40 3.28
N LEU A 198 -12.27 -15.52 2.89
CA LEU A 198 -13.63 -15.52 3.40
C LEU A 198 -14.41 -16.78 2.96
N LYS A 199 -14.24 -17.23 1.71
CA LYS A 199 -14.83 -18.48 1.22
C LYS A 199 -14.27 -19.70 1.95
N VAL A 200 -12.96 -19.69 2.21
CA VAL A 200 -12.27 -20.72 3.00
C VAL A 200 -12.84 -20.77 4.41
N TYR A 201 -12.95 -19.62 5.09
CA TYR A 201 -13.55 -19.54 6.43
C TYR A 201 -14.99 -20.08 6.43
N ALA A 202 -15.80 -19.69 5.44
CA ALA A 202 -17.16 -20.20 5.29
C ALA A 202 -17.21 -21.73 5.11
N ALA A 203 -16.29 -22.31 4.34
CA ALA A 203 -16.17 -23.75 4.15
C ALA A 203 -15.66 -24.49 5.41
N MET A 204 -14.99 -23.80 6.33
CA MET A 204 -14.50 -24.35 7.60
C MET A 204 -15.52 -24.24 8.73
N LEU A 205 -16.65 -23.54 8.55
CA LEU A 205 -17.61 -23.26 9.64
C LEU A 205 -18.11 -24.51 10.36
N GLU A 206 -18.42 -25.58 9.65
CA GLU A 206 -18.88 -26.84 10.26
C GLU A 206 -17.79 -27.42 11.16
N SER A 207 -16.54 -27.45 10.68
CA SER A 207 -15.39 -27.90 11.47
C SER A 207 -15.17 -27.01 12.69
N LEU A 208 -15.14 -25.69 12.51
CA LEU A 208 -14.94 -24.73 13.60
C LEU A 208 -16.08 -24.79 14.63
N SER A 209 -17.32 -25.06 14.20
CA SER A 209 -18.47 -25.24 15.08
C SER A 209 -18.34 -26.50 15.94
N LEU A 210 -17.85 -27.60 15.36
CA LEU A 210 -17.56 -28.82 16.11
C LEU A 210 -16.42 -28.63 17.12
N LEU A 211 -15.38 -27.87 16.76
CA LEU A 211 -14.20 -27.62 17.59
C LEU A 211 -14.51 -26.67 18.77
N SER A 212 -15.14 -25.53 18.49
CA SER A 212 -15.44 -24.49 19.48
C SER A 212 -16.66 -24.79 20.35
N GLY A 213 -17.56 -25.66 19.88
CA GLY A 213 -18.88 -25.88 20.49
C GLY A 213 -19.89 -24.75 20.24
N ASP A 214 -19.48 -23.66 19.58
CA ASP A 214 -20.37 -22.60 19.15
C ASP A 214 -21.15 -23.01 17.92
N SER A 215 -22.39 -22.55 17.79
CA SER A 215 -23.15 -22.72 16.55
C SER A 215 -22.52 -21.92 15.41
N GLU A 216 -22.63 -22.42 14.17
CA GLU A 216 -22.17 -21.70 12.97
C GLU A 216 -22.71 -20.26 12.89
N ALA A 217 -23.93 -20.03 13.36
CA ALA A 217 -24.55 -18.71 13.39
C ALA A 217 -23.76 -17.72 14.28
N ILE A 218 -23.26 -18.17 15.43
CA ILE A 218 -22.44 -17.35 16.35
C ILE A 218 -21.09 -17.04 15.71
N LEU A 219 -20.44 -18.02 15.07
CA LEU A 219 -19.17 -17.84 14.39
C LEU A 219 -19.26 -16.85 13.22
N VAL A 220 -20.33 -16.96 12.42
CA VAL A 220 -20.61 -16.01 11.34
C VAL A 220 -20.91 -14.63 11.89
N GLN A 221 -21.75 -14.52 12.92
CA GLN A 221 -22.07 -13.24 13.56
C GLN A 221 -20.80 -12.55 14.06
N SER A 222 -19.92 -13.27 14.76
CA SER A 222 -18.66 -12.72 15.27
C SER A 222 -17.75 -12.22 14.15
N MET A 223 -17.63 -12.97 13.04
CA MET A 223 -16.88 -12.54 11.86
C MET A 223 -17.48 -11.26 11.25
N VAL A 224 -18.80 -11.20 11.10
CA VAL A 224 -19.52 -10.04 10.53
C VAL A 224 -19.35 -8.80 11.40
N GLU A 225 -19.48 -8.93 12.72
CA GLU A 225 -19.26 -7.84 13.68
C GLU A 225 -17.84 -7.29 13.57
N ARG A 226 -16.84 -8.18 13.44
CA ARG A 226 -15.44 -7.78 13.29
C ARG A 226 -15.18 -7.04 11.98
N ILE A 227 -15.70 -7.53 10.86
CA ILE A 227 -15.62 -6.87 9.55
C ILE A 227 -16.32 -5.51 9.58
N ALA A 228 -17.51 -5.44 10.19
CA ALA A 228 -18.24 -4.19 10.35
C ALA A 228 -17.45 -3.17 11.20
N GLY A 229 -16.80 -3.63 12.28
CA GLY A 229 -15.90 -2.82 13.10
C GLY A 229 -14.74 -2.25 12.29
N VAL A 230 -14.06 -3.09 11.50
CA VAL A 230 -12.99 -2.63 10.59
C VAL A 230 -13.51 -1.62 9.57
N ARG A 231 -14.70 -1.85 9.01
CA ARG A 231 -15.31 -0.96 8.02
C ARG A 231 -15.55 0.44 8.60
N VAL A 232 -16.10 0.52 9.80
CA VAL A 232 -16.40 1.78 10.48
C VAL A 232 -15.12 2.52 10.89
N ALA A 233 -14.10 1.77 11.33
CA ALA A 233 -12.83 2.36 11.76
C ALA A 233 -11.94 2.83 10.61
N SER A 234 -12.08 2.25 9.41
CA SER A 234 -11.17 2.53 8.30
C SER A 234 -11.60 3.78 7.51
N PRO A 235 -10.69 4.77 7.34
CA PRO A 235 -10.99 5.96 6.55
C PRO A 235 -11.12 5.67 5.04
N GLY A 236 -10.73 4.47 4.57
CA GLY A 236 -10.84 4.10 3.17
C GLY A 236 -12.22 3.60 2.73
N PHE A 237 -13.11 3.30 3.69
CA PHE A 237 -14.49 2.85 3.43
C PHE A 237 -15.55 3.90 3.75
N ALA A 238 -15.13 5.11 4.15
CA ALA A 238 -15.97 6.26 4.48
C ALA A 238 -16.38 7.07 3.24
#